data_AF-A0A077N8Q3-F1
#
_entry.id   AF-A0A077N8Q3-F1
#
_cell.length_a   1.000
_cell.length_b   1.000
_cell.length_c   1.000
_cell.angle_alpha   90.00
_cell.angle_beta   90.00
_cell.angle_gamma   90.00
#
_symmetry.space_group_name_H-M   'P 1'
#
loop_
_entity.id
_entity.type
_entity.pdbx_description
1 polymer ?
#
loop_
_entity_poly.entity_id
_entity_poly.type
_entity_poly.pdbx_seq_one_letter_code
_entity_poly.pdbx_strand_id
1 'polypeptide(L)' 'MNTFTPAQFDDISMYIKDNSIYTPVRIFPVWTMINGCEAVRGDNQDEVIIFQNKVPVAMYILDDDEATVGIYQLKEKNR' A
#
# COMPACT_ATOMS: atom_id res chain seq x y z
N MET A 1 6.62 -14.87 -0.70
CA MET A 1 5.37 -14.18 -1.04
C MET A 1 4.50 -14.22 0.20
N ASN A 2 4.18 -13.08 0.78
CA ASN A 2 3.16 -13.03 1.82
C ASN A 2 1.80 -13.27 1.15
N THR A 3 1.19 -14.41 1.42
CA THR A 3 -0.19 -14.69 1.01
C THR A 3 -1.11 -14.37 2.18
N PHE A 4 -1.83 -13.25 2.08
CA PHE A 4 -2.91 -12.89 3.00
C PHE A 4 -4.23 -13.48 2.51
N THR A 5 -5.13 -13.83 3.41
CA THR A 5 -6.53 -14.05 3.01
C THR A 5 -7.16 -12.72 2.60
N PRO A 6 -8.23 -12.70 1.78
CA PRO A 6 -8.92 -11.45 1.42
C PRO A 6 -9.32 -10.62 2.65
N ALA A 7 -9.88 -11.26 3.68
CA ALA A 7 -10.26 -10.58 4.93
C ALA A 7 -9.05 -9.95 5.65
N GLN A 8 -7.91 -10.64 5.70
CA GLN A 8 -6.70 -10.08 6.30
C GLN A 8 -6.16 -8.88 5.51
N PHE A 9 -6.28 -8.93 4.18
CA PHE A 9 -5.89 -7.81 3.33
C PHE A 9 -6.78 -6.59 3.60
N ASP A 10 -8.10 -6.80 3.62
CA ASP A 10 -9.08 -5.74 3.90
C ASP A 10 -8.85 -5.10 5.28
N ASP A 11 -8.58 -5.92 6.32
CA ASP A 11 -8.27 -5.42 7.66
C ASP A 11 -7.02 -4.52 7.67
N ILE A 12 -5.97 -4.89 6.92
CA ILE A 12 -4.73 -4.09 6.82
C ILE A 12 -4.98 -2.81 6.01
N SER A 13 -5.70 -2.89 4.89
CA SER A 13 -6.09 -1.72 4.08
C SER A 13 -6.89 -0.72 4.91
N MET A 14 -7.88 -1.18 5.68
CA MET A 14 -8.65 -0.33 6.59
C MET A 14 -7.76 0.30 7.67
N TYR A 15 -6.89 -0.49 8.31
CA TYR A 15 -5.96 0.03 9.30
C TYR A 15 -5.08 1.16 8.74
N ILE A 16 -4.55 1.00 7.52
CA ILE A 16 -3.73 2.03 6.87
C ILE A 16 -4.58 3.29 6.61
N LYS A 17 -5.77 3.15 6.03
CA LYS A 17 -6.66 4.29 5.74
C LYS A 17 -7.02 5.10 6.98
N ASP A 18 -7.34 4.42 8.09
CA ASP A 18 -7.73 5.06 9.35
C ASP A 18 -6.59 5.79 10.06
N ASN A 19 -5.34 5.36 9.82
CA ASN A 19 -4.15 5.86 10.52
C ASN A 19 -3.21 6.70 9.63
N SER A 20 -3.65 7.04 8.41
CA SER A 20 -2.84 7.77 7.42
C SER A 20 -3.52 9.06 6.98
N ILE A 21 -2.76 9.91 6.30
CA ILE A 21 -3.30 11.01 5.49
C ILE A 21 -3.25 10.57 4.03
N TYR A 22 -4.37 10.73 3.32
CA TYR A 22 -4.42 10.55 1.87
C TYR A 22 -3.74 11.72 1.16
N THR A 23 -2.80 11.40 0.26
CA THR A 23 -2.16 12.39 -0.62
C THR A 23 -2.46 12.02 -2.07
N PRO A 24 -3.17 12.87 -2.84
CA PRO A 24 -3.36 12.63 -4.26
C PRO A 24 -2.04 12.82 -5.00
N VAL A 25 -1.71 11.88 -5.88
CA VAL A 25 -0.52 11.92 -6.74
C VAL A 25 -0.87 11.35 -8.10
N ARG A 26 -0.02 11.48 -9.11
CA ARG A 26 -0.15 10.67 -10.33
C ARG A 26 1.23 10.26 -10.81
N ILE A 27 1.61 9.02 -10.51
CA ILE A 27 2.93 8.47 -10.85
C ILE A 27 2.77 7.06 -11.41
N PHE A 28 3.59 6.69 -12.39
CA PHE A 28 3.71 5.28 -12.79
C PHE A 28 4.69 4.60 -11.84
N PRO A 29 4.25 3.65 -11.00
CA PRO A 29 5.12 2.98 -10.05
C PRO A 29 6.19 2.19 -10.82
N VAL A 30 7.46 2.50 -10.56
CA VAL A 30 8.55 1.60 -10.96
C VAL A 30 8.58 0.50 -9.91
N TRP A 31 7.92 -0.63 -10.18
CA TRP A 31 7.78 -1.78 -9.26
C TRP A 31 9.09 -2.46 -8.86
N THR A 32 10.24 -1.91 -9.27
CA THR A 32 11.55 -2.38 -8.83
C THR A 32 11.64 -2.21 -7.32
N MET A 33 11.80 -3.34 -6.63
CA MET A 33 11.99 -3.44 -5.18
C MET A 33 12.86 -2.29 -4.67
N ILE A 34 12.24 -1.30 -4.03
CA ILE A 34 12.97 -0.36 -3.20
C ILE A 34 13.53 -1.22 -2.06
N ASN A 35 14.85 -1.28 -1.92
CA ASN A 35 15.53 -2.23 -1.02
C ASN A 35 14.85 -2.33 0.35
N GLY A 36 14.34 -3.53 0.67
CA GLY A 36 13.68 -3.83 1.95
C GLY A 36 12.16 -3.63 1.98
N CYS A 37 11.55 -3.22 0.87
CA CYS A 37 10.11 -3.10 0.72
C CYS A 37 9.51 -4.19 -0.19
N GLU A 38 8.36 -4.74 0.20
CA GLU A 38 7.55 -5.69 -0.57
C GLU A 38 6.19 -5.02 -0.87
N ALA A 39 5.78 -5.03 -2.14
CA ALA A 39 4.46 -4.56 -2.56
C ALA A 39 3.53 -5.77 -2.73
N VAL A 40 2.36 -5.72 -2.11
CA VAL A 40 1.35 -6.78 -2.19
C VAL A 40 0.05 -6.17 -2.71
N ARG A 41 -0.43 -6.68 -3.85
CA ARG A 41 -1.71 -6.29 -4.46
C ARG A 41 -2.80 -7.23 -3.96
N GLY A 42 -3.92 -6.66 -3.53
CA GLY A 42 -5.10 -7.43 -3.13
C GLY A 42 -5.87 -7.91 -4.36
N ASP A 43 -6.85 -8.79 -4.15
CA ASP A 43 -7.74 -9.24 -5.22
C ASP A 43 -8.62 -8.09 -5.75
N ASN A 44 -8.90 -7.09 -4.91
CA ASN A 44 -9.45 -5.80 -5.33
C ASN A 44 -8.32 -5.02 -6.03
N GLN A 45 -8.45 -4.90 -7.35
CA GLN A 45 -7.34 -4.58 -8.27
C GLN A 45 -6.69 -3.20 -8.04
N ASP A 46 -7.29 -2.33 -7.23
CA ASP A 46 -6.91 -0.93 -7.15
C ASP A 46 -6.01 -0.62 -5.94
N GLU A 47 -5.84 -1.57 -5.01
CA GLU A 47 -5.07 -1.35 -3.78
C GLU A 47 -3.78 -2.16 -3.75
N VAL A 48 -2.68 -1.47 -3.46
CA VAL A 48 -1.37 -2.10 -3.25
C VAL A 48 -0.79 -1.67 -1.91
N ILE A 49 -0.57 -2.63 -1.02
CA ILE A 49 0.03 -2.39 0.29
C ILE A 49 1.55 -2.54 0.19
N ILE A 50 2.27 -1.57 0.75
CA ILE A 50 3.72 -1.59 0.87
C ILE A 50 4.09 -2.03 2.28
N PHE A 51 4.88 -3.09 2.36
CA PHE A 51 5.47 -3.61 3.58
C PHE A 51 6.96 -3.32 3.63
N GLN A 52 7.46 -2.91 4.79
CA GLN A 52 8.89 -2.86 5.08
C GLN A 52 9.15 -3.81 6.25
N ASN A 53 10.03 -4.81 6.07
CA ASN A 53 10.31 -5.82 7.10
C ASN A 53 9.05 -6.49 7.70
N LYS A 54 8.06 -6.81 6.84
CA LYS A 54 6.74 -7.38 7.22
C LYS A 54 5.80 -6.44 7.99
N VAL A 55 6.13 -5.16 8.11
CA VAL A 55 5.27 -4.14 8.70
C VAL A 55 4.64 -3.31 7.57
N PRO A 56 3.31 -3.14 7.53
CA PRO A 56 2.70 -2.25 6.55
C PRO A 56 3.12 -0.80 6.84
N VAL A 57 3.52 -0.07 5.81
CA VAL A 57 4.00 1.33 5.93
C VAL A 57 3.23 2.30 5.05
N ALA A 58 2.68 1.83 3.93
CA ALA A 58 1.91 2.65 3.01
C ALA A 58 0.96 1.79 2.17
N MET A 59 0.04 2.46 1.48
CA MET A 59 -0.82 1.86 0.47
C MET A 59 -0.97 2.82 -0.72
N TYR A 60 -0.84 2.27 -1.92
CA TYR A 60 -1.09 2.95 -3.19
C TYR A 60 -2.48 2.62 -3.71
N ILE A 61 -3.14 3.63 -4.28
CA ILE A 61 -4.36 3.48 -5.05
C ILE A 61 -3.99 3.57 -6.53
N LEU A 62 -4.34 2.54 -7.29
CA LEU A 62 -4.12 2.47 -8.74
C LEU A 62 -5.37 2.93 -9.49
N ASP A 63 -5.19 3.45 -10.70
CA ASP A 63 -6.24 3.58 -11.71
C ASP A 63 -6.20 2.41 -12.70
N ASP A 64 -7.12 2.42 -13.67
CA ASP A 64 -7.24 1.41 -14.73
C ASP A 64 -5.97 1.27 -15.59
N ASP A 65 -5.14 2.31 -15.66
CA ASP A 65 -3.86 2.33 -16.39
C ASP A 65 -2.69 1.82 -15.51
N GLU A 66 -2.98 1.28 -14.33
CA GLU A 66 -2.03 0.90 -13.28
C GLU A 66 -1.14 2.05 -12.78
N ALA A 67 -1.55 3.30 -13.02
CA ALA A 67 -0.88 4.47 -12.44
C ALA A 67 -1.32 4.65 -11.00
N THR A 68 -0.39 4.99 -10.11
CA THR A 68 -0.73 5.38 -8.74
C THR A 68 -1.36 6.77 -8.73
N VAL A 69 -2.63 6.84 -8.33
CA VAL A 69 -3.42 8.08 -8.24
C VAL A 69 -3.53 8.64 -6.81
N GLY A 70 -3.07 7.87 -5.83
CA GLY A 70 -3.13 8.27 -4.43
C GLY A 70 -2.26 7.40 -3.52
N ILE A 71 -1.81 8.00 -2.42
CA ILE A 71 -0.99 7.33 -1.42
C ILE A 71 -1.58 7.57 -0.03
N TYR A 72 -1.78 6.50 0.72
CA TYR A 72 -1.90 6.53 2.18
C TYR A 72 -0.55 6.17 2.78
N GLN A 73 0.03 7.05 3.57
CA GLN A 73 1.28 6.79 4.29
C GLN A 73 1.01 6.80 5.80
N LEU A 74 1.36 5.70 6.47
CA LEU A 74 1.29 5.65 7.93
C LEU A 74 2.31 6.63 8.50
N LYS A 75 1.86 7.46 9.44
CA LYS A 75 2.77 8.34 10.18
C LYS A 75 3.71 7.47 11.00
N GLU A 76 5.02 7.73 10.92
CA GLU A 76 5.93 7.20 11.94
C GLU A 76 5.42 7.69 13.30
N LYS A 77 5.06 6.77 14.19
CA LYS A 77 4.87 7.14 15.59
C LYS A 77 6.23 7.65 16.05
N ASN A 78 6.35 8.97 16.22
CA ASN A 78 7.53 9.64 16.76
C ASN A 78 8.13 8.78 17.87
N ARG A 79 9.34 8.27 17.64
CA ARG A 79 10.18 7.64 18.67
C ARG A 79 10.64 8.68 19.67
#